data_AF-A0A6I9Q2K1-F1
#
_entry.id   AF-A0A6I9Q2K1-F1
#
_cell.length_a   1.000
_cell.length_b   1.000
_cell.length_c   1.000
_cell.angle_alpha   90.00
_cell.angle_beta   90.00
_cell.angle_gamma   90.00
#
_symmetry.space_group_name_H-M   'P 1'
#
loop_
_entity.id
_entity.type
_entity.pdbx_description
1 polymer ?
#
loop_
_entity_poly.entity_id
_entity_poly.type
_entity_poly.pdbx_seq_one_letter_code
_entity_poly.pdbx_strand_id
1 'polypeptide(L)'
;MLFNLRHTDNLTASGWKKANPLAPVPTSDQALNWVFVIDTMNFSFWPEEQTQQCEVTYKGTTYTGYMTLCAAIARAMEEGIPITDPKYFSQMSMEELGQVLRSDNETPMPMLQERHQVLALSYLSNIKVTMM
;
A
#
# COMPACT_ATOMS: atom_id res chain seq x y z
N MET A 1 -18.35 7.73 18.24
CA MET A 1 -17.03 7.15 18.59
C MET A 1 -16.98 5.68 18.19
N LEU A 2 -15.82 5.19 17.74
CA LEU A 2 -15.62 3.80 17.27
C LEU A 2 -16.03 2.73 18.29
N PHE A 3 -15.87 2.98 19.59
CA PHE A 3 -16.26 2.06 20.67
C PHE A 3 -17.75 1.66 20.64
N ASN A 4 -18.61 2.55 20.15
CA ASN A 4 -20.05 2.28 20.01
C ASN A 4 -20.36 1.31 18.86
N LEU A 5 -19.42 1.13 17.93
CA LEU A 5 -19.56 0.26 16.75
C LEU A 5 -19.13 -1.19 17.03
N ARG A 6 -18.58 -1.51 18.21
CA ARG A 6 -18.01 -2.83 18.53
C ARG A 6 -18.96 -4.02 18.38
N HIS A 7 -20.26 -3.78 18.49
CA HIS A 7 -21.32 -4.79 18.35
C HIS A 7 -22.08 -4.65 17.02
N THR A 8 -21.60 -3.81 16.11
CA THR A 8 -22.21 -3.60 14.79
C THR A 8 -21.39 -4.31 13.73
N ASP A 9 -22.01 -4.56 12.58
CA ASP A 9 -21.33 -5.17 11.43
C ASP A 9 -20.17 -4.33 10.89
N ASN A 10 -20.07 -3.05 11.27
CA ASN A 10 -19.04 -2.13 10.80
C ASN A 10 -17.62 -2.53 11.24
N LEU A 11 -17.46 -3.26 12.36
CA LEU A 11 -16.16 -3.74 12.87
C LEU A 11 -15.97 -5.25 12.67
N THR A 12 -16.69 -5.84 11.71
CA THR A 12 -16.47 -7.22 11.25
C THR A 12 -15.59 -7.25 10.00
N ALA A 13 -15.08 -8.43 9.59
CA ALA A 13 -14.37 -8.58 8.32
C ALA A 13 -15.21 -8.11 7.11
N SER A 14 -16.53 -8.34 7.15
CA SER A 14 -17.45 -7.84 6.12
C SER A 14 -17.63 -6.32 6.16
N GLY A 15 -17.60 -5.71 7.34
CA GLY A 15 -17.63 -4.26 7.54
C GLY A 15 -16.36 -3.57 7.06
N TRP A 16 -15.19 -4.19 7.27
CA TRP A 16 -13.91 -3.69 6.78
C TRP A 16 -13.92 -3.49 5.25
N LYS A 17 -14.53 -4.41 4.50
CA LYS A 17 -14.68 -4.28 3.04
C LYS A 17 -15.54 -3.08 2.62
N LYS A 18 -16.54 -2.69 3.44
CA LYS A 18 -17.33 -1.47 3.20
C LYS A 18 -16.49 -0.21 3.43
N ALA A 19 -15.61 -0.23 4.42
CA ALA A 19 -14.74 0.89 4.76
C ALA A 19 -13.56 1.04 3.78
N ASN A 20 -13.04 -0.05 3.22
CA ASN A 20 -12.00 -0.05 2.21
C ASN A 20 -12.48 -0.69 0.90
N PRO A 21 -13.13 0.07 0.00
CA PRO A 21 -13.62 -0.46 -1.27
C PRO A 21 -12.49 -0.97 -2.18
N LEU A 22 -11.26 -0.47 -1.99
CA LEU A 22 -10.08 -0.78 -2.81
C LEU A 22 -9.42 -2.12 -2.46
N ALA A 23 -9.66 -2.65 -1.25
CA ALA A 23 -9.14 -3.95 -0.85
C ALA A 23 -9.74 -5.08 -1.69
N PRO A 24 -9.02 -6.17 -2.00
CA PRO A 24 -9.61 -7.35 -2.63
C PRO A 24 -10.72 -7.99 -1.77
N VAL A 25 -11.58 -8.79 -2.40
CA VAL A 25 -12.56 -9.60 -1.65
C VAL A 25 -11.79 -10.63 -0.81
N PRO A 26 -12.10 -10.81 0.50
CA PRO A 26 -11.37 -11.70 1.40
C PRO A 26 -11.73 -13.18 1.19
N THR A 27 -11.69 -13.64 -0.06
CA THR A 27 -12.05 -15.00 -0.49
C THR A 27 -10.86 -15.75 -1.08
N SER A 28 -9.65 -15.18 -1.02
CA SER A 28 -8.44 -15.77 -1.58
C SER A 28 -7.19 -15.31 -0.82
N ASP A 29 -6.10 -16.07 -0.96
CA ASP A 29 -4.78 -15.71 -0.45
C ASP A 29 -4.28 -14.36 -0.99
N GLN A 30 -4.78 -13.94 -2.15
CA GLN A 30 -4.47 -12.63 -2.73
C GLN A 30 -4.89 -11.48 -1.81
N ALA A 31 -6.00 -11.62 -1.07
CA ALA A 31 -6.44 -10.62 -0.10
C ALA A 31 -5.51 -10.56 1.11
N LEU A 32 -5.00 -11.69 1.58
CA LEU A 32 -4.02 -11.75 2.67
C LEU A 32 -2.69 -11.13 2.25
N ASN A 33 -2.20 -11.46 1.05
CA ASN A 33 -0.99 -10.87 0.50
C ASN A 33 -1.14 -9.36 0.28
N TRP A 34 -2.31 -8.90 -0.15
CA TRP A 34 -2.61 -7.48 -0.29
C TRP A 34 -2.54 -6.76 1.07
N VAL A 35 -3.16 -7.32 2.11
CA VAL A 35 -3.08 -6.77 3.48
C VAL A 35 -1.62 -6.68 3.92
N PHE A 36 -0.83 -7.73 3.72
CA PHE A 36 0.59 -7.75 4.07
C PHE A 36 1.36 -6.62 3.38
N VAL A 37 1.23 -6.48 2.06
CA VAL A 37 1.96 -5.46 1.29
C VAL A 37 1.54 -4.04 1.70
N ILE A 38 0.24 -3.80 1.87
CA ILE A 38 -0.28 -2.49 2.28
C ILE A 38 0.18 -2.13 3.67
N ASP A 39 0.02 -3.02 4.65
CA ASP A 39 0.34 -2.75 6.04
C ASP A 39 1.86 -2.59 6.24
N THR A 40 2.67 -3.30 5.47
CA THR A 40 4.14 -3.13 5.47
C THR A 40 4.55 -1.72 5.03
N MET A 41 3.78 -1.06 4.16
CA MET A 41 4.06 0.29 3.63
C MET A 41 3.20 1.40 4.27
N ASN A 42 2.40 1.08 5.29
CA ASN A 42 1.38 1.98 5.86
C ASN A 42 1.97 2.98 6.87
N PHE A 43 2.82 3.89 6.38
CA PHE A 43 3.41 4.94 7.22
C PHE A 43 3.64 6.24 6.45
N SER A 44 3.63 7.36 7.18
CA SER A 44 4.06 8.69 6.69
C SER A 44 3.37 9.17 5.40
N PHE A 45 2.05 9.37 5.44
CA PHE A 45 1.27 9.99 4.35
C PHE A 45 1.02 11.49 4.54
N TRP A 46 1.59 12.09 5.57
CA TRP A 46 1.36 13.47 5.97
C TRP A 46 2.24 14.37 5.11
N PRO A 47 1.68 15.25 4.27
CA PRO A 47 2.49 16.21 3.54
C PRO A 47 2.94 17.34 4.49
N GLU A 48 4.04 18.02 4.16
CA GLU A 48 4.46 19.23 4.89
C GLU A 48 3.44 20.37 4.69
N GLU A 49 2.94 20.51 3.45
CA GLU A 49 1.88 21.44 3.09
C GLU A 49 0.64 20.68 2.61
N GLN A 50 -0.56 21.10 3.02
CA GLN A 50 -1.80 20.42 2.60
C GLN A 50 -2.01 20.42 1.07
N THR A 51 -1.42 21.39 0.37
CA THR A 51 -1.42 21.54 -1.09
C THR A 51 -0.49 20.56 -1.81
N GLN A 52 0.37 19.85 -1.08
CA GLN A 52 1.37 18.92 -1.62
C GLN A 52 1.03 17.47 -1.25
N GLN A 53 -0.19 17.04 -1.56
CA GLN A 53 -0.61 15.65 -1.33
C GLN A 53 -0.28 14.78 -2.53
N CYS A 54 0.28 13.59 -2.29
CA CYS A 54 0.36 12.55 -3.30
C CYS A 54 -1.05 12.05 -3.62
N GLU A 55 -1.40 12.06 -4.90
CA GLU A 55 -2.73 11.74 -5.40
C GLU A 55 -2.68 10.56 -6.34
N VAL A 56 -3.61 9.62 -6.17
CA VAL A 56 -3.80 8.51 -7.11
C VAL A 56 -5.26 8.42 -7.47
N THR A 57 -5.53 8.51 -8.76
CA THR A 57 -6.86 8.34 -9.36
C THR A 57 -7.03 6.91 -9.80
N TYR A 58 -8.06 6.26 -9.25
CA TYR A 58 -8.43 4.90 -9.61
C TYR A 58 -9.93 4.84 -9.84
N LYS A 59 -10.34 4.34 -11.01
CA LYS A 59 -11.76 4.22 -11.44
C LYS A 59 -12.55 5.52 -11.28
N GLY A 60 -11.94 6.65 -11.68
CA GLY A 60 -12.56 7.97 -11.67
C GLY A 60 -12.65 8.65 -10.30
N THR A 61 -12.07 8.05 -9.25
CA THR A 61 -11.98 8.67 -7.92
C THR A 61 -10.53 8.95 -7.58
N THR A 62 -10.22 10.18 -7.18
CA THR A 62 -8.89 10.59 -6.71
C THR A 62 -8.80 10.39 -5.20
N TYR A 63 -7.73 9.72 -4.77
CA TYR A 63 -7.48 9.37 -3.38
C TYR A 63 -6.23 10.09 -2.85
N THR A 64 -6.28 10.45 -1.57
CA THR A 64 -5.18 11.07 -0.82
C THR A 64 -4.88 10.28 0.47
N GLY A 65 -3.74 10.58 1.10
CA GLY A 65 -3.34 9.97 2.37
C GLY A 65 -3.11 8.45 2.25
N TYR A 66 -3.56 7.69 3.25
CA TYR A 66 -3.50 6.22 3.23
C TYR A 66 -4.22 5.60 2.01
N MET A 67 -5.31 6.22 1.57
CA MET A 67 -6.08 5.70 0.44
C MET A 67 -5.32 5.82 -0.89
N THR A 68 -4.36 6.75 -1.00
CA THR A 68 -3.43 6.81 -2.15
C THR A 68 -2.65 5.51 -2.32
N LEU A 69 -2.12 4.95 -1.22
CA LEU A 69 -1.41 3.67 -1.28
C LEU A 69 -2.34 2.54 -1.72
N CYS A 70 -3.54 2.46 -1.13
CA CYS A 70 -4.53 1.46 -1.52
C CYS A 70 -4.88 1.55 -3.02
N ALA A 71 -5.05 2.78 -3.52
CA ALA A 71 -5.39 3.03 -4.92
C ALA A 71 -4.23 2.69 -5.85
N ALA A 72 -2.99 3.02 -5.47
CA ALA A 72 -1.80 2.68 -6.24
C ALA A 72 -1.63 1.16 -6.41
N ILE A 73 -1.79 0.40 -5.32
CA ILE A 73 -1.71 -1.07 -5.36
C ILE A 73 -2.87 -1.66 -6.16
N ALA A 74 -4.10 -1.17 -5.99
CA ALA A 74 -5.24 -1.62 -6.78
C ALA A 74 -5.03 -1.37 -8.29
N ARG A 75 -4.50 -0.19 -8.64
CA ARG A 75 -4.15 0.16 -10.03
C ARG A 75 -3.06 -0.75 -10.58
N ALA A 76 -1.98 -0.98 -9.85
CA ALA A 76 -0.90 -1.87 -10.28
C ALA A 76 -1.38 -3.31 -10.51
N MET A 77 -2.26 -3.82 -9.63
CA MET A 77 -2.87 -5.14 -9.82
C MET A 77 -3.76 -5.20 -11.07
N GLU A 78 -4.52 -4.14 -11.36
CA GLU A 78 -5.35 -4.05 -12.58
C GLU A 78 -4.48 -3.92 -13.85
N GLU A 79 -3.32 -3.29 -13.76
CA GLU A 79 -2.29 -3.21 -14.81
C GLU A 79 -1.55 -4.54 -15.02
N GLY A 80 -1.83 -5.56 -14.21
CA GLY A 80 -1.21 -6.89 -14.29
C GLY A 80 0.15 -6.99 -13.61
N ILE A 81 0.55 -5.99 -12.82
CA ILE A 81 1.77 -6.04 -12.01
C ILE A 81 1.50 -6.90 -10.78
N PRO A 82 2.27 -7.98 -10.54
CA PRO A 82 2.06 -8.89 -9.42
C PRO A 82 2.65 -8.31 -8.12
N ILE A 83 2.33 -7.06 -7.77
CA ILE A 83 2.90 -6.36 -6.61
C ILE A 83 2.61 -7.05 -5.26
N THR A 84 1.58 -7.89 -5.19
CA THR A 84 1.26 -8.69 -4.00
C THR A 84 1.92 -10.07 -3.98
N ASP A 85 2.66 -10.46 -5.02
CA ASP A 85 3.44 -11.70 -5.03
C ASP A 85 4.78 -11.47 -4.29
N PRO A 86 5.07 -12.23 -3.22
CA PRO A 86 6.33 -12.11 -2.49
C PRO A 86 7.57 -12.36 -3.36
N LYS A 87 7.51 -13.19 -4.40
CA LYS A 87 8.64 -13.36 -5.31
C LYS A 87 8.92 -12.10 -6.12
N TYR A 88 7.87 -11.36 -6.46
CA TYR A 88 7.99 -10.11 -7.21
C TYR A 88 8.49 -8.97 -6.32
N PHE A 89 7.75 -8.64 -5.25
CA PHE A 89 8.09 -7.46 -4.44
C PHE A 89 9.42 -7.60 -3.69
N SER A 90 9.88 -8.82 -3.45
CA SER A 90 11.17 -9.10 -2.80
C SER A 90 12.37 -8.83 -3.71
N GLN A 91 12.16 -8.76 -5.02
CA GLN A 91 13.22 -8.57 -6.04
C GLN A 91 13.04 -7.29 -6.86
N MET A 92 11.91 -6.60 -6.72
CA MET A 92 11.64 -5.38 -7.47
C MET A 92 12.70 -4.31 -7.20
N SER A 93 13.02 -3.55 -8.23
CA SER A 93 13.83 -2.34 -8.18
C SER A 93 13.07 -1.18 -7.54
N MET A 94 13.81 -0.14 -7.16
CA MET A 94 13.22 1.10 -6.64
C MET A 94 12.42 1.81 -7.75
N GLU A 95 12.88 1.71 -8.99
CA GLU A 95 12.22 2.26 -10.17
C GLU A 95 10.87 1.57 -10.42
N GLU A 96 10.81 0.23 -10.31
CA GLU A 96 9.57 -0.53 -10.41
C GLU A 96 8.58 -0.15 -9.31
N LEU A 97 9.04 -0.02 -8.06
CA LEU A 97 8.17 0.46 -6.97
C LEU A 97 7.71 1.90 -7.22
N GLY A 98 8.57 2.77 -7.75
CA GLY A 98 8.22 4.13 -8.15
C GLY A 98 7.13 4.16 -9.20
N GLN A 99 7.16 3.26 -10.19
CA GLN A 99 6.10 3.13 -11.19
C GLN A 99 4.78 2.62 -10.59
N VAL A 100 4.86 1.67 -9.65
CA VAL A 100 3.68 1.15 -8.93
C VAL A 100 3.02 2.25 -8.09
N LEU A 101 3.81 3.03 -7.35
CA LEU A 101 3.34 4.05 -6.41
C LEU A 101 3.27 5.47 -7.01
N ARG A 102 3.38 5.60 -8.33
CA ARG A 102 3.42 6.90 -9.02
C ARG A 102 2.21 7.76 -8.68
N SER A 103 2.44 9.03 -8.38
CA SER A 103 1.38 10.03 -8.23
C SER A 103 0.85 10.44 -9.59
N ASP A 104 -0.39 10.92 -9.63
CA ASP A 104 -1.00 11.55 -10.80
C ASP A 104 -0.76 13.07 -10.83
N ASN A 105 -0.05 13.60 -9.83
CA ASN A 105 0.36 14.99 -9.74
C ASN A 105 1.87 15.13 -9.48
N GLU A 106 2.34 16.37 -9.30
CA GLU A 106 3.77 16.66 -9.10
C GLU A 106 4.32 16.20 -7.73
N THR A 107 3.46 15.83 -6.79
CA THR A 107 3.89 15.36 -5.46
C THR A 107 4.07 13.85 -5.45
N PRO A 108 5.30 13.32 -5.35
CA PRO A 108 5.55 11.89 -5.37
C PRO A 108 5.04 11.21 -4.08
N MET A 109 4.93 9.88 -4.11
CA MET A 109 4.71 9.10 -2.90
C MET A 109 5.84 9.40 -1.90
N PRO A 110 5.52 9.90 -0.68
CA PRO A 110 6.53 10.18 0.33
C PRO A 110 7.28 8.91 0.70
N MET A 111 8.51 8.99 1.21
CA MET A 111 9.26 7.84 1.77
C MET A 111 9.28 6.59 0.86
N LEU A 112 9.46 6.81 -0.45
CA LEU A 112 9.49 5.74 -1.45
C LEU A 112 10.65 4.78 -1.20
N GLN A 113 11.81 5.33 -0.84
CA GLN A 113 13.00 4.54 -0.53
C GLN A 113 12.73 3.60 0.65
N GLU A 114 12.20 4.10 1.75
CA GLU A 114 11.87 3.34 2.97
C GLU A 114 10.88 2.23 2.67
N ARG A 115 9.84 2.52 1.88
CA ARG A 115 8.87 1.50 1.41
C ARG A 115 9.53 0.41 0.59
N HIS A 116 10.51 0.75 -0.25
CA HIS A 116 11.31 -0.25 -0.96
C HIS A 116 12.11 -1.12 0.01
N GLN A 117 12.74 -0.52 1.04
CA GLN A 117 13.57 -1.27 1.99
C GLN A 117 12.79 -2.32 2.79
N VAL A 118 11.56 -2.00 3.18
CA VAL A 118 10.73 -2.92 3.97
C VAL A 118 10.12 -4.05 3.14
N LEU A 119 10.13 -3.94 1.79
CA LEU A 119 9.61 -4.98 0.89
C LEU A 119 10.72 -5.82 0.21
N ALA A 120 11.80 -5.18 -0.23
CA ALA A 120 12.80 -5.81 -1.09
C ALA A 120 13.99 -6.42 -0.33
N LEU A 121 14.48 -7.56 -0.80
CA LEU A 121 15.62 -8.29 -0.21
C LEU A 121 16.96 -7.57 -0.40
N SER A 122 17.03 -6.55 -1.25
CA SER A 122 18.27 -5.78 -1.48
C SER A 122 18.82 -5.12 -0.21
N TYR A 123 18.03 -5.04 0.86
CA TYR A 123 18.47 -4.58 2.18
C TYR A 123 19.00 -5.70 3.08
N LEU A 124 18.60 -6.95 2.89
CA LEU A 124 19.06 -8.08 3.70
C LEU A 124 20.51 -8.48 3.39
N SER A 125 21.05 -8.13 2.23
CA SER A 125 22.48 -8.29 1.93
C SER A 125 23.37 -7.29 2.69
N ASN A 126 22.81 -6.14 3.10
CA ASN A 126 23.48 -5.13 3.92
C ASN A 126 23.29 -5.37 5.42
N ILE A 127 22.25 -6.11 5.80
CA ILE A 127 22.12 -6.70 7.13
C ILE A 127 22.94 -8.00 7.12
N LYS A 128 24.27 -7.86 7.16
CA LYS A 128 25.07 -8.86 7.88
C LYS A 128 24.49 -8.83 9.29
N VAL A 129 23.59 -9.76 9.58
CA VAL A 129 23.23 -10.08 10.94
C VAL A 129 24.54 -10.51 11.58
N THR A 130 25.18 -9.58 12.29
CA THR A 130 26.20 -9.89 13.28
C THR A 130 25.46 -10.64 14.40
N MET A 131 25.15 -11.91 14.15
CA MET A 131 24.87 -12.84 15.21
C MET A 131 26.22 -13.15 15.85
N MET A 132 26.44 -12.47 16.98
CA MET A 132 27.39 -12.87 18.00
C MET A 132 26.63 -13.69 19.05
#